data_AF-A0A7Y2L3U3-F1
#
_entry.id   AF-A0A7Y2L3U3-F1
#
_cell.length_a   1.000
_cell.length_b   1.000
_cell.length_c   1.000
_cell.angle_alpha   90.00
_cell.angle_beta   90.00
_cell.angle_gamma   90.00
#
_symmetry.space_group_name_H-M   'P 1'
#
loop_
_entity.id
_entity.type
_entity.pdbx_description
1 polymer ?
#
loop_
_entity_poly.entity_id
_entity_poly.type
_entity_poly.pdbx_seq_one_letter_code
_entity_poly.pdbx_strand_id
1 'polypeptide(L)' 'ERQTAAYPAQSPGGWNLIGRTPSALFDREREGYSLMQPGDRVQFAPVSRAEFIRLGGDDTPQEALA' A
#
# COMPACT_ATOMS: atom_id res chain seq x y z
N GLU A 1 -14.43 -11.30 12.28
CA GLU A 1 -12.97 -11.20 12.30
C GLU A 1 -12.55 -9.74 12.09
N ARG A 2 -11.41 -9.29 12.64
CA ARG A 2 -10.91 -7.92 12.47
C ARG A 2 -9.66 -7.96 11.61
N GLN A 3 -9.85 -7.79 10.30
CA GLN A 3 -8.77 -7.85 9.33
C GLN A 3 -8.55 -6.47 8.68
N THR A 4 -7.35 -6.26 8.15
CA THR A 4 -6.99 -5.13 7.29
C THR A 4 -6.00 -5.64 6.24
N ALA A 5 -5.91 -4.95 5.11
CA ALA A 5 -5.05 -5.34 4.00
C ALA A 5 -4.49 -4.10 3.32
N ALA A 6 -3.33 -4.26 2.69
CA ALA A 6 -2.76 -3.28 1.78
C ALA A 6 -2.53 -3.95 0.42
N TYR A 7 -3.00 -3.32 -0.64
CA TYR A 7 -2.93 -3.86 -1.99
C TYR A 7 -1.55 -3.57 -2.61
N PRO A 8 -0.81 -4.58 -3.11
CA PRO A 8 0.50 -4.36 -3.72
C PRO A 8 0.42 -3.81 -5.15
N ALA A 9 -0.75 -3.89 -5.79
CA ALA A 9 -1.01 -3.41 -7.15
C ALA A 9 -2.48 -3.01 -7.29
N GLN A 10 -2.81 -2.29 -8.37
CA GLN A 10 -4.19 -1.96 -8.69
C GLN A 10 -4.95 -3.23 -9.08
N SER A 11 -6.03 -3.53 -8.35
CA SER A 11 -6.90 -4.67 -8.61
C SER A 11 -8.31 -4.38 -8.11
N PRO A 12 -9.34 -5.05 -8.64
CA PRO A 12 -10.67 -5.05 -8.03
C PRO A 12 -10.61 -5.46 -6.55
N GLY A 13 -11.39 -4.82 -5.69
CA GLY A 13 -11.42 -5.12 -4.27
C GLY A 13 -12.73 -4.66 -3.63
N GLY A 14 -13.24 -5.43 -2.67
CA GLY A 14 -14.47 -5.12 -1.92
C GLY A 14 -14.22 -4.52 -0.54
N TRP A 15 -13.00 -4.13 -0.22
CA TRP A 15 -12.63 -3.60 1.10
C TRP A 15 -12.87 -2.09 1.17
N ASN A 16 -13.19 -1.59 2.36
CA ASN A 16 -13.26 -0.16 2.62
C ASN A 16 -11.84 0.44 2.57
N LEU A 17 -11.61 1.37 1.64
CA LEU A 17 -10.34 2.07 1.53
C LEU A 17 -10.26 3.17 2.59
N ILE A 18 -9.21 3.13 3.42
CA ILE A 18 -9.01 4.08 4.53
C ILE A 18 -7.72 4.91 4.39
N GLY A 19 -6.91 4.64 3.38
CA GLY A 19 -5.62 5.30 3.16
C GLY A 19 -4.82 4.65 2.04
N ARG A 20 -3.61 5.16 1.81
CA ARG A 20 -2.63 4.65 0.85
C ARG A 20 -1.26 4.56 1.51
N THR A 21 -0.39 3.71 0.98
CA THR A 21 1.01 3.59 1.41
C THR A 21 1.94 3.85 0.23
N PRO A 22 3.05 4.59 0.41
CA PRO A 22 4.05 4.78 -0.63
C PRO A 22 5.01 3.59 -0.72
N SER A 23 4.94 2.63 0.23
CA SER A 23 5.82 1.47 0.26
C SER A 23 5.50 0.48 -0.87
N ALA A 24 6.50 0.11 -1.65
CA ALA A 24 6.41 -1.01 -2.59
C ALA A 24 6.29 -2.33 -1.81
N LEU A 25 5.06 -2.85 -1.71
CA LEU A 25 4.77 -4.09 -0.96
C LEU A 25 5.25 -5.35 -1.70
N PHE A 26 5.34 -5.27 -3.01
CA PHE A 26 5.88 -6.31 -3.89
C PHE A 26 6.84 -5.67 -4.89
N ASP A 27 7.99 -6.28 -5.08
CA ASP A 27 9.01 -5.86 -6.04
C ASP A 27 9.72 -7.10 -6.59
N ARG A 28 9.75 -7.27 -7.92
CA ARG A 28 10.35 -8.42 -8.57
C ARG A 28 11.87 -8.48 -8.40
N GLU A 29 12.50 -7.33 -8.20
CA GLU A 29 13.95 -7.22 -8.05
C GLU A 29 14.39 -7.42 -6.58
N ARG A 30 13.43 -7.50 -5.64
CA ARG A 30 13.69 -7.78 -4.23
C ARG A 30 13.80 -9.28 -3.97
N GLU A 31 14.77 -9.67 -3.14
CA GLU A 31 14.87 -11.04 -2.63
C GLU A 31 13.58 -11.45 -1.89
N GLY A 32 12.97 -12.57 -2.30
CA GLY A 32 11.69 -13.04 -1.75
C GLY A 32 10.45 -12.29 -2.25
N TYR A 33 10.63 -11.31 -3.14
CA TYR A 33 9.62 -10.51 -3.85
C TYR A 33 8.68 -9.63 -3.00
N SER A 34 8.44 -9.98 -1.75
CA SER A 34 7.52 -9.29 -0.83
C SER A 34 8.29 -8.44 0.18
N LEU A 35 7.73 -7.29 0.54
CA LEU A 35 8.23 -6.47 1.64
C LEU A 35 8.09 -7.17 3.00
N MET A 36 7.10 -8.05 3.15
CA MET A 36 6.74 -8.70 4.41
C MET A 36 6.56 -10.21 4.19
N GLN A 37 6.92 -11.01 5.19
CA GLN A 37 6.79 -12.47 5.20
C GLN A 37 5.74 -12.93 6.23
N PRO A 38 5.19 -14.14 6.09
CA PRO A 38 4.31 -14.70 7.11
C PRO A 38 4.97 -14.72 8.50
N GLY A 39 4.30 -14.13 9.48
CA GLY A 39 4.79 -13.98 10.86
C GLY A 39 5.33 -12.59 11.20
N ASP A 40 5.56 -11.73 10.20
CA ASP A 40 5.99 -10.35 10.42
C ASP A 40 4.92 -9.52 11.15
N ARG A 41 5.38 -8.56 11.95
CA ARG A 41 4.51 -7.56 12.59
C ARG A 41 4.48 -6.29 11.76
N VAL A 42 3.28 -5.78 11.53
CA VAL A 42 3.04 -4.59 10.72
C VAL A 42 2.51 -3.45 11.60
N GLN A 43 3.06 -2.26 11.43
CA GLN A 43 2.56 -1.02 12.02
C GLN A 43 2.35 0.02 10.93
N PHE A 44 1.13 0.58 10.86
CA PHE A 44 0.85 1.72 9.99
C PHE A 44 1.27 3.01 10.70
N ALA A 45 2.13 3.79 10.06
CA ALA A 45 2.53 5.11 10.54
C ALA A 45 1.85 6.19 9.68
N PRO A 46 1.10 7.14 10.28
CA PRO A 46 0.52 8.24 9.53
C PRO A 46 1.63 9.17 9.04
N VAL A 47 1.53 9.59 7.78
CA VAL A 47 2.41 10.59 7.17
C VAL A 47 1.57 11.73 6.60
N SER A 48 2.18 12.92 6.48
CA SER A 48 1.52 14.01 5.76
C SER A 48 1.41 13.69 4.26
N ARG A 49 0.49 14.37 3.56
CA ARG A 49 0.39 14.23 2.09
C ARG A 49 1.69 14.61 1.38
N ALA A 50 2.39 15.65 1.86
CA ALA A 50 3.67 16.06 1.28
C ALA A 50 4.74 14.98 1.44
N GLU A 51 4.78 14.33 2.61
CA GLU A 51 5.70 13.23 2.89
C GLU A 51 5.37 11.98 2.05
N PHE A 52 4.08 11.66 1.89
CA PHE A 52 3.63 10.57 1.01
C PHE A 52 4.13 10.76 -0.43
N ILE A 53 3.97 11.96 -0.99
CA ILE A 53 4.44 12.29 -2.34
C ILE A 53 5.98 12.23 -2.41
N ARG A 54 6.68 12.76 -1.39
CA ARG A 54 8.15 12.71 -1.31
C ARG A 54 8.69 11.28 -1.31
N LEU A 55 7.96 10.34 -0.72
CA LEU A 55 8.29 8.91 -0.68
C LEU A 55 7.91 8.17 -1.97
N GLY A 56 7.37 8.87 -2.98
CA GLY A 56 7.01 8.30 -4.29
C GLY A 56 5.57 7.81 -4.40
N GLY A 57 4.71 8.15 -3.42
CA GLY A 57 3.29 7.84 -3.49
C GLY A 57 2.55 8.64 -4.56
N ASP A 58 1.62 7.97 -5.27
CA ASP A 58 0.70 8.61 -6.23
C ASP A 58 -0.62 8.96 -5.53
N ASP A 59 -0.94 10.26 -5.52
CA ASP A 59 -2.14 10.79 -4.90
C ASP A 59 -3.24 11.15 -5.91
N THR A 60 -3.05 10.80 -7.19
CA THR A 60 -4.07 10.91 -8.23
C THR A 60 -5.34 10.19 -7.79
N PRO A 61 -6.54 10.80 -7.93
CA PRO A 61 -7.80 10.12 -7.63
C PRO A 61 -7.97 8.87 -8.51
N GLN A 62 -8.20 7.70 -7.90
CA GLN A 62 -8.37 6.43 -8.64
C GLN A 62 -9.69 6.37 -9.42
N GLU A 63 -10.68 7.21 -9.07
CA GLU A 63 -11.98 7.30 -9.76
C GLU A 63 -11.87 7.79 -11.21
N ALA A 64 -10.78 8.49 -11.56
CA ALA A 64 -10.58 9.04 -12.90
C ALA A 64 -10.05 8.03 -13.94
N LEU A 65 -9.83 6.77 -13.54
CA LEU A 65 -9.23 5.72 -14.37
C LEU A 65 -10.19 4.56 -14.70
N ALA A 66 -11.48 4.71 -14.40
CA ALA A 66 -12.54 3.74 -14.69
C ALA A 66 -13.42 4.19 -15.86
#